data_AF-A0A974XJB5-F1
#
_entry.id   AF-A0A974XJB5-F1
#
_cell.length_a   1.000
_cell.length_b   1.000
_cell.length_c   1.000
_cell.angle_alpha   90.00
_cell.angle_beta   90.00
_cell.angle_gamma   90.00
#
_symmetry.space_group_name_H-M   'P 1'
#
loop_
_entity.id
_entity.type
_entity.pdbx_description
1 polymer ?
#
loop_
_entity_poly.entity_id
_entity_poly.type
_entity_poly.pdbx_seq_one_letter_code
_entity_poly.pdbx_strand_id
1 'polypeptide(L)'
;MKYTFVGVHDSIAYIEDDDVMITDGQSALDLMMTMKYETNCNKMILEKESMSEDFFVLRNGIAGEILQKFINYQIKLAVVGDFSGYESKALKDFMYECNNGNSIFFAADFEEGIKMLEGACIQTIEGGTL
;
A
#
# COMPACT_ATOMS: atom_id res chain seq x y z
N MET A 1 -2.66 -9.35 15.89
CA MET A 1 -2.84 -9.37 14.43
C MET A 1 -2.69 -10.78 13.92
N LYS A 2 -3.48 -11.14 12.92
CA LYS A 2 -3.32 -12.38 12.16
C LYS A 2 -2.70 -12.04 10.81
N TYR A 3 -1.77 -12.88 10.35
CA TYR A 3 -1.09 -12.69 9.08
C TYR A 3 -1.31 -13.90 8.18
N THR A 4 -1.51 -13.61 6.89
CA THR A 4 -1.35 -14.58 5.81
C THR A 4 -0.19 -14.15 4.94
N PHE A 5 0.68 -15.10 4.61
CA PHE A 5 1.85 -14.85 3.80
C PHE A 5 1.56 -15.20 2.34
N VAL A 6 1.94 -14.30 1.45
CA VAL A 6 1.70 -14.43 0.00
C VAL A 6 2.89 -13.96 -0.82
N GLY A 7 2.79 -14.21 -2.13
CA GLY A 7 3.81 -13.88 -3.10
C GLY A 7 5.00 -14.84 -3.11
N VAL A 8 5.97 -14.56 -3.98
CA VAL A 8 7.17 -15.36 -4.14
C VAL A 8 7.93 -15.44 -2.82
N HIS A 9 8.15 -16.67 -2.35
CA HIS A 9 8.81 -16.99 -1.08
C HIS A 9 8.15 -16.37 0.16
N ASP A 10 6.82 -16.24 0.18
CA ASP A 10 6.08 -15.75 1.35
C ASP A 10 6.55 -14.35 1.81
N SER A 11 6.99 -13.53 0.84
CA SER A 11 7.68 -12.26 1.10
C SER A 11 6.74 -11.08 1.36
N ILE A 12 5.43 -11.28 1.29
CA ILE A 12 4.40 -10.27 1.51
C ILE A 12 3.51 -10.71 2.67
N ALA A 13 3.31 -9.83 3.65
CA ALA A 13 2.38 -10.03 4.74
C ALA A 13 1.03 -9.37 4.44
N TYR A 14 -0.04 -10.16 4.34
CA TYR A 14 -1.41 -9.67 4.39
C TYR A 14 -1.88 -9.64 5.84
N ILE A 15 -2.41 -8.51 6.29
CA ILE A 15 -2.97 -8.36 7.64
C ILE A 15 -4.47 -8.63 7.57
N GLU A 16 -4.90 -9.69 8.24
CA GLU A 16 -6.31 -10.05 8.35
C GLU A 16 -6.90 -9.37 9.58
N ASP A 17 -7.62 -8.27 9.37
CA ASP A 17 -8.34 -7.56 10.42
C ASP A 17 -9.46 -6.71 9.84
N ASP A 18 -10.56 -6.60 10.59
CA ASP A 18 -11.74 -5.82 10.21
C ASP A 18 -11.72 -4.41 10.83
N ASP A 19 -10.72 -4.10 11.66
CA ASP A 19 -10.58 -2.81 12.32
C ASP A 19 -9.74 -1.79 11.51
N VAL A 20 -10.06 -0.51 11.69
CA VAL A 20 -9.23 0.60 11.21
C VAL A 20 -7.91 0.61 11.98
N MET A 21 -6.81 0.36 11.29
CA MET A 21 -5.46 0.29 11.89
C MET A 21 -4.63 1.53 11.67
N ILE A 22 -4.84 2.23 10.55
CA ILE A 22 -4.08 3.42 10.18
C ILE A 22 -4.98 4.64 10.20
N THR A 23 -4.79 5.50 11.20
CA THR A 23 -5.51 6.78 11.36
C THR A 23 -4.64 7.99 11.10
N ASP A 24 -3.33 7.86 11.29
CA ASP A 24 -2.32 8.92 11.21
C ASP A 24 -0.91 8.33 10.97
N GLY A 25 0.11 9.19 10.92
CA GLY A 25 1.48 8.74 10.69
C GLY A 25 2.09 7.92 11.84
N GLN A 26 1.57 8.02 13.07
CA GLN A 26 2.08 7.28 14.22
C GLN A 26 1.53 5.85 14.22
N SER A 27 0.21 5.69 14.04
CA SER A 27 -0.43 4.39 13.87
C SER A 27 0.13 3.61 12.67
N ALA A 28 0.38 4.29 11.54
CA ALA A 28 1.09 3.70 10.40
C ALA A 28 2.49 3.18 10.79
N LEU A 29 3.26 3.98 11.54
CA LEU A 29 4.59 3.59 11.99
C LEU A 29 4.55 2.37 12.92
N ASP A 30 3.66 2.39 13.90
CA ASP A 30 3.52 1.31 14.88
C ASP A 30 3.10 0.00 14.21
N LEU A 31 2.15 0.06 13.26
CA LEU A 31 1.73 -1.10 12.48
C LEU A 31 2.88 -1.67 11.64
N MET A 32 3.58 -0.82 10.91
CA MET A 32 4.73 -1.19 10.09
C MET A 32 5.83 -1.88 10.91
N MET A 33 6.16 -1.34 12.08
CA MET A 33 7.21 -1.88 12.94
C MET A 33 6.80 -3.22 13.56
N THR A 34 5.55 -3.32 14.02
CA THR A 34 5.00 -4.59 14.53
C THR A 34 5.03 -5.67 13.45
N MET A 35 4.49 -5.38 12.27
CA MET A 35 4.49 -6.32 11.13
C MET A 35 5.92 -6.75 10.79
N LYS A 36 6.85 -5.79 10.61
CA LYS A 36 8.24 -6.10 10.26
C LYS A 36 8.95 -6.95 11.31
N TYR A 37 8.70 -6.67 12.59
CA TYR A 37 9.31 -7.43 13.69
C TYR A 37 8.76 -8.86 13.77
N GLU A 38 7.45 -9.04 13.61
CA GLU A 38 6.80 -10.34 13.75
C GLU A 38 6.97 -11.23 12.52
N THR A 39 7.04 -10.64 11.33
CA THR A 39 6.99 -11.37 10.05
C THR A 39 8.31 -11.38 9.28
N ASN A 40 9.23 -10.44 9.57
CA ASN A 40 10.39 -10.12 8.74
C ASN A 40 10.07 -9.66 7.29
N CYS A 41 8.80 -9.43 6.96
CA CYS A 41 8.39 -8.88 5.66
C CYS A 41 8.67 -7.37 5.60
N ASN A 42 8.96 -6.88 4.39
CA ASN A 42 9.04 -5.45 4.07
C ASN A 42 7.99 -5.03 3.03
N LYS A 43 7.02 -5.89 2.77
CA LYS A 43 5.88 -5.65 1.89
C LYS A 43 4.62 -6.06 2.63
N MET A 44 3.59 -5.24 2.57
CA MET A 44 2.31 -5.55 3.20
C MET A 44 1.12 -5.20 2.33
N ILE A 45 0.05 -5.95 2.51
CA ILE A 45 -1.27 -5.70 1.92
C ILE A 45 -2.22 -5.35 3.06
N LEU A 46 -2.99 -4.28 2.88
CA LEU A 46 -4.10 -3.87 3.74
C LEU A 46 -5.36 -3.72 2.90
N GLU A 47 -6.50 -4.09 3.48
CA GLU A 47 -7.80 -3.67 2.94
C GLU A 47 -7.95 -2.16 3.08
N LYS A 48 -8.71 -1.55 2.16
CA LYS A 48 -9.04 -0.13 2.20
C LYS A 48 -9.66 0.26 3.54
N GLU A 49 -10.49 -0.62 4.08
CA GLU A 49 -11.22 -0.48 5.32
C GLU A 49 -10.29 -0.43 6.55
N SER A 50 -9.05 -0.91 6.44
CA SER A 50 -8.03 -0.76 7.49
C SER A 50 -7.46 0.67 7.57
N MET A 51 -7.79 1.53 6.61
CA MET A 51 -7.40 2.94 6.57
C MET A 51 -8.57 3.82 7.02
N SER A 52 -8.30 4.85 7.83
CA SER A 52 -9.30 5.86 8.16
C SER A 52 -9.77 6.59 6.90
N GLU A 53 -11.06 6.95 6.81
CA GLU A 53 -11.60 7.76 5.69
C GLU A 53 -10.88 9.11 5.54
N ASP A 54 -10.30 9.64 6.61
CA ASP A 54 -9.47 10.84 6.57
C ASP A 54 -8.24 10.68 5.67
N PHE A 55 -7.73 9.45 5.47
CA PHE A 55 -6.67 9.18 4.50
C PHE A 55 -7.07 9.60 3.08
N PHE A 56 -8.35 9.43 2.70
CA PHE A 56 -8.84 9.75 1.37
C PHE A 56 -9.18 11.25 1.21
N VAL A 57 -9.08 12.04 2.27
CA VAL A 57 -9.33 13.50 2.26
C VAL A 57 -8.02 14.26 2.10
N LEU A 58 -7.42 14.25 0.91
CA LEU A 58 -6.05 14.75 0.64
C LEU A 58 -5.71 16.14 1.22
N ARG A 59 -6.68 17.06 1.31
CA ARG A 59 -6.48 18.42 1.83
C ARG A 59 -6.06 18.48 3.30
N ASN A 60 -6.27 17.41 4.08
CA ASN A 60 -5.88 17.36 5.50
C ASN A 60 -4.40 17.00 5.71
N GLY A 61 -3.69 16.55 4.67
CA GLY A 61 -2.27 16.17 4.73
C GLY A 61 -1.98 14.80 5.35
N ILE A 62 -2.99 14.09 5.86
CA ILE A 62 -2.82 12.79 6.55
C ILE A 62 -2.25 11.73 5.60
N ALA A 63 -2.75 11.68 4.36
CA ALA A 63 -2.24 10.75 3.36
C ALA A 63 -0.73 10.92 3.13
N GLY A 64 -0.28 12.17 2.95
CA GLY A 64 1.12 12.47 2.73
C GLY A 64 1.99 12.09 3.94
N GLU A 65 1.52 12.36 5.15
CA GLU A 65 2.21 11.99 6.38
C GLU A 65 2.40 10.47 6.47
N ILE A 66 1.33 9.69 6.27
CA ILE A 66 1.36 8.22 6.32
C ILE A 66 2.28 7.66 5.23
N LEU A 67 2.07 8.06 3.98
CA LEU A 67 2.84 7.54 2.84
C LEU A 67 4.33 7.86 2.95
N GLN A 68 4.68 9.04 3.46
CA GLN A 68 6.07 9.40 3.71
C GLN A 68 6.74 8.44 4.71
N LYS A 69 6.01 7.91 5.70
CA LYS A 69 6.56 6.90 6.62
C LYS A 69 6.90 5.60 5.87
N PHE A 70 5.98 5.07 5.05
CA PHE A 70 6.24 3.87 4.26
C PHE A 70 7.50 4.00 3.41
N ILE A 71 7.66 5.14 2.73
CA ILE A 71 8.85 5.44 1.91
C ILE A 71 10.12 5.53 2.78
N ASN A 72 10.09 6.31 3.85
CA ASN A 72 11.26 6.53 4.72
C ASN A 72 11.77 5.24 5.37
N TYR A 73 10.85 4.33 5.72
CA TYR A 73 11.18 3.05 6.35
C TYR A 73 11.35 1.90 5.35
N GLN A 74 11.25 2.18 4.05
CA GLN A 74 11.40 1.24 2.94
C GLN A 74 10.47 0.02 3.07
N ILE A 75 9.25 0.26 3.52
CA ILE A 75 8.18 -0.74 3.57
C ILE A 75 7.23 -0.45 2.42
N LYS A 76 6.96 -1.46 1.60
CA LYS A 76 6.01 -1.35 0.49
C LYS A 76 4.60 -1.69 0.96
N LEU A 77 3.63 -0.95 0.45
CA LEU A 77 2.22 -1.09 0.77
C LEU A 77 1.40 -1.28 -0.50
N ALA A 78 0.49 -2.24 -0.49
CA ALA A 78 -0.68 -2.23 -1.36
C ALA A 78 -1.94 -2.07 -0.51
N VAL A 79 -2.73 -1.04 -0.80
CA VAL A 79 -4.08 -0.86 -0.28
C VAL A 79 -5.04 -1.45 -1.31
N VAL A 80 -5.80 -2.47 -0.92
CA VAL A 80 -6.71 -3.19 -1.83
C VAL A 80 -8.15 -2.85 -1.50
N GLY A 81 -9.01 -2.70 -2.52
CA GLY A 81 -10.44 -2.49 -2.32
C GLY A 81 -11.11 -1.67 -3.41
N ASP A 82 -12.40 -1.39 -3.23
CA ASP A 82 -13.18 -0.59 -4.18
C ASP A 82 -13.01 0.91 -3.93
N PHE A 83 -12.38 1.58 -4.89
CA PHE A 83 -12.18 3.03 -4.91
C PHE A 83 -13.15 3.77 -5.86
N SER A 84 -14.08 3.06 -6.52
CA SER A 84 -14.99 3.63 -7.52
C SER A 84 -15.90 4.72 -6.95
N GLY A 85 -16.23 4.64 -5.66
CA GLY A 85 -17.03 5.63 -4.94
C GLY A 85 -16.33 6.99 -4.72
N TYR A 86 -15.00 7.07 -4.92
CA TYR A 86 -14.30 8.34 -4.83
C TYR A 86 -14.31 9.06 -6.19
N GLU A 87 -15.08 10.14 -6.30
CA GLU A 87 -15.22 10.89 -7.55
C GLU A 87 -14.17 12.00 -7.75
N SER A 88 -13.44 12.34 -6.68
CA SER A 88 -12.41 13.38 -6.66
C SER A 88 -11.31 13.15 -7.70
N LYS A 89 -11.12 14.09 -8.63
CA LYS A 89 -9.99 14.06 -9.58
C LYS A 89 -8.65 14.06 -8.84
N ALA A 90 -8.51 14.87 -7.79
CA ALA A 90 -7.27 14.95 -7.04
C ALA A 90 -6.89 13.62 -6.38
N LEU A 91 -7.86 12.88 -5.83
CA LEU A 91 -7.61 11.57 -5.24
C LEU A 91 -7.28 10.52 -6.31
N LYS A 92 -7.97 10.54 -7.45
CA LYS A 92 -7.67 9.66 -8.58
C LYS A 92 -6.27 9.90 -9.14
N ASP A 93 -5.90 11.17 -9.35
CA ASP A 93 -4.56 11.55 -9.80
C ASP A 93 -3.51 11.08 -8.79
N PHE A 94 -3.75 11.27 -7.49
CA PHE A 94 -2.85 10.83 -6.41
C PHE A 94 -2.63 9.31 -6.38
N MET A 95 -3.72 8.51 -6.47
CA MET A 95 -3.60 7.05 -6.51
C MET A 95 -2.86 6.59 -7.78
N TYR A 96 -3.13 7.22 -8.92
CA TYR A 96 -2.43 6.96 -10.18
C TYR A 96 -0.93 7.28 -10.09
N GLU A 97 -0.56 8.42 -9.48
CA GLU A 97 0.84 8.78 -9.24
C GLU A 97 1.53 7.78 -8.31
N CYS A 98 0.85 7.34 -7.24
CA CYS A 98 1.38 6.31 -6.34
C CYS A 98 1.63 4.98 -7.08
N ASN A 99 0.66 4.53 -7.88
CA ASN A 99 0.76 3.28 -8.64
C ASN A 99 1.88 3.28 -9.69
N ASN A 100 2.28 4.44 -10.20
CA ASN A 100 3.44 4.60 -11.08
C ASN A 100 4.77 4.70 -10.31
N GLY A 101 4.72 4.76 -8.98
CA GLY A 101 5.87 4.68 -8.10
C GLY A 101 6.34 3.23 -7.89
N ASN A 102 7.06 2.99 -6.79
CA ASN A 102 7.67 1.68 -6.51
C ASN A 102 7.40 1.14 -5.09
N SER A 103 6.65 1.90 -4.28
CA SER A 103 6.52 1.68 -2.85
C SER A 103 5.08 1.59 -2.38
N ILE A 104 4.14 2.33 -2.97
CA ILE A 104 2.76 2.42 -2.50
C ILE A 104 1.84 2.17 -3.68
N PHE A 105 0.88 1.27 -3.50
CA PHE A 105 -0.03 0.83 -4.54
C PHE A 105 -1.47 0.86 -4.04
N PHE A 106 -2.39 1.19 -4.92
CA PHE A 106 -3.84 1.14 -4.76
C PHE A 106 -4.38 0.19 -5.83
N ALA A 107 -4.85 -0.97 -5.40
CA ALA A 107 -5.27 -2.07 -6.27
C ALA A 107 -6.75 -2.35 -6.07
N ALA A 108 -7.44 -2.75 -7.15
CA ALA A 108 -8.87 -3.05 -7.10
C ALA A 108 -9.17 -4.31 -6.27
N ASP A 109 -8.21 -5.24 -6.20
CA ASP A 109 -8.34 -6.49 -5.48
C ASP A 109 -7.00 -7.02 -4.94
N PHE A 110 -7.10 -8.08 -4.14
CA PHE A 110 -5.98 -8.76 -3.50
C PHE A 110 -4.94 -9.30 -4.49
N GLU A 111 -5.37 -9.87 -5.61
CA GLU A 111 -4.44 -10.44 -6.60
C GLU A 111 -3.62 -9.35 -7.32
N GLU A 112 -4.27 -8.25 -7.67
CA GLU A 112 -3.60 -7.09 -8.24
C GLU A 112 -2.59 -6.49 -7.25
N GLY A 113 -2.94 -6.40 -5.96
CA GLY A 113 -2.04 -5.95 -4.91
C GLY A 113 -0.76 -6.78 -4.81
N ILE A 114 -0.88 -8.13 -4.87
CA ILE A 114 0.28 -9.03 -4.92
C ILE A 114 1.14 -8.74 -6.15
N LYS A 115 0.52 -8.69 -7.34
CA LYS A 115 1.22 -8.46 -8.61
C LYS A 115 2.00 -7.15 -8.59
N MET A 116 1.43 -6.07 -8.06
CA MET A 116 2.11 -4.77 -7.95
C MET A 116 3.31 -4.84 -7.00
N LEU A 117 3.18 -5.53 -5.86
CA LEU A 117 4.26 -5.69 -4.87
C LEU A 117 5.39 -6.62 -5.34
N GLU A 118 5.10 -7.57 -6.22
CA GLU A 118 6.10 -8.42 -6.89
C GLU A 118 6.73 -7.74 -8.10
N GLY A 119 5.92 -6.99 -8.85
CA GLY A 119 6.22 -6.33 -10.11
C GLY A 119 6.87 -4.95 -9.98
N ALA A 120 7.25 -4.50 -8.79
CA ALA A 120 8.06 -3.30 -8.60
C ALA A 120 9.49 -3.39 -9.20
N CYS A 121 9.74 -4.39 -10.05
CA CYS A 121 10.76 -4.38 -11.09
C CYS A 121 10.08 -4.52 -12.47
N ILE A 122 9.53 -3.43 -13.00
CA ILE A 122 9.42 -3.24 -14.44
C ILE A 122 9.89 -1.80 -14.71
N GLN A 123 11.21 -1.62 -14.83
CA GLN A 123 11.67 -0.61 -15.78
C GLN A 123 11.36 -1.18 -17.15
N THR A 124 10.43 -0.57 -17.87
CA THR A 124 10.21 -0.83 -19.29
C THR A 124 11.54 -0.69 -20.02
N ILE A 125 12.15 -1.81 -20.39
CA ILE A 125 13.11 -1.85 -21.49
C ILE A 125 12.26 -1.74 -22.76
N GLU A 126 11.87 -0.53 -23.13
CA GLU A 126 11.48 -0.23 -24.49
C GLU A 126 12.73 0.28 -25.23
N GLY A 127 13.33 -0.61 -26.02
CA GLY A 127 14.51 -0.27 -26.80
C GLY A 127 15.09 -1.45 -27.58
N GLY A 128 14.25 -2.38 -28.03
CA GLY A 128 14.62 -3.41 -29.00
C GLY A 128 14.04 -3.06 -30.37
N THR A 129 14.83 -2.44 -31.23
CA THR A 129 14.60 -2.49 -32.68
C THR A 129 15.69 -3.36 -33.31
N LEU A 130 15.21 -4.22 -34.21
CA LEU A 130 15.86 -5.29 -34.97
C LEU A 130 17.29 -5.00 -35.45
#